data_AF-F0YWR6-F1
#
_entry.id   AF-F0YWR6-F1
#
_cell.length_a   1.000
_cell.length_b   1.000
_cell.length_c   1.000
_cell.angle_alpha   90.00
_cell.angle_beta   90.00
_cell.angle_gamma   90.00
#
_symmetry.space_group_name_H-M   'P 1'
#
loop_
_entity.id
_entity.type
_entity.pdbx_description
1 polymer ?
#
loop_
_entity_poly.entity_id
_entity_poly.type
_entity_poly.pdbx_seq_one_letter_code
_entity_poly.pdbx_strand_id
1 'polypeptide(L)'
;MNCLRFLEINDLEEIDRMTFYEYELRMKACRLKRVDEEYRIYLQAWVNREVKAERKKGKGRTEPVYKRFDSFFDYEKRLEEARGNSVEKRPVSSTAGRYIEFLERRKNGEL
;
A
#
# COMPACT_ATOMS: atom_id res chain seq x y z
N MET A 1 1.70 -21.65 -12.30
CA MET A 1 0.97 -20.39 -12.64
C MET A 1 1.66 -19.13 -12.12
N ASN A 2 1.98 -19.00 -10.81
CA ASN A 2 2.64 -17.77 -10.30
C ASN A 2 4.04 -17.53 -10.90
N CYS A 3 4.87 -18.56 -11.01
CA CYS A 3 6.21 -18.44 -11.61
C CYS A 3 6.15 -17.89 -13.04
N LEU A 4 5.24 -18.41 -13.86
CA LEU A 4 5.01 -17.95 -15.23
C LEU A 4 4.51 -16.49 -15.26
N ARG A 5 3.49 -16.17 -14.47
CA ARG A 5 2.80 -14.87 -14.53
C ARG A 5 3.57 -13.72 -13.89
N PHE A 6 4.20 -13.97 -12.75
CA PHE A 6 4.71 -12.93 -11.86
C PHE A 6 6.23 -12.90 -11.78
N LEU A 7 6.89 -14.06 -11.96
CA LEU A 7 8.34 -14.16 -11.97
C LEU A 7 8.92 -14.23 -13.38
N GLU A 8 8.06 -14.31 -14.40
CA GLU A 8 8.44 -14.40 -15.83
C GLU A 8 9.32 -15.62 -16.15
N ILE A 9 9.25 -16.67 -15.32
CA ILE A 9 9.96 -17.93 -15.52
C ILE A 9 9.10 -18.80 -16.41
N ASN A 10 9.52 -18.98 -17.66
CA ASN A 10 8.79 -19.76 -18.68
C ASN A 10 9.34 -21.18 -18.88
N ASP A 11 10.49 -21.49 -18.29
CA ASP A 11 11.07 -22.83 -18.31
C ASP A 11 10.52 -23.69 -17.16
N LEU A 12 9.95 -24.85 -17.50
CA LEU A 12 9.40 -25.77 -16.52
C LEU A 12 10.50 -26.45 -15.70
N GLU A 13 11.67 -26.70 -16.29
CA GLU A 13 12.76 -27.32 -15.54
C GLU A 13 13.34 -26.35 -14.50
N GLU A 14 13.45 -25.06 -14.81
CA GLU A 14 13.82 -24.04 -13.83
C GLU A 14 12.81 -24.00 -12.66
N ILE A 15 11.51 -24.11 -12.96
CA ILE A 15 10.47 -24.15 -11.94
C ILE A 15 10.64 -25.36 -11.03
N ASP A 16 10.89 -26.54 -11.61
CA ASP A 16 11.02 -27.79 -10.87
C ASP A 16 12.31 -27.85 -10.03
N ARG A 17 13.39 -27.21 -10.49
CA ARG A 17 14.66 -27.12 -9.74
C ARG A 17 14.62 -26.10 -8.60
N MET A 18 13.65 -25.19 -8.59
CA MET A 18 13.57 -24.11 -7.62
C MET A 18 13.16 -24.63 -6.25
N THR A 19 13.89 -24.20 -5.21
CA THR A 19 13.51 -24.54 -3.83
C THR A 19 12.32 -23.71 -3.37
N PHE A 20 11.55 -24.22 -2.41
CA PHE A 20 10.45 -23.47 -1.81
C PHE A 20 10.92 -22.13 -1.22
N TYR A 21 12.10 -22.10 -0.60
CA TYR A 21 12.70 -20.88 -0.06
C TYR A 21 12.97 -19.83 -1.15
N GLU A 22 13.58 -20.25 -2.26
CA GLU A 22 13.87 -19.38 -3.39
C GLU A 22 12.58 -18.84 -4.03
N TYR A 23 11.57 -19.71 -4.18
CA TYR A 23 10.25 -19.30 -4.65
C TYR A 23 9.64 -18.25 -3.73
N GLU A 24 9.65 -18.45 -2.41
CA GLU A 24 9.12 -17.48 -1.46
C GLU A 24 9.84 -16.14 -1.52
N LEU A 25 11.17 -16.16 -1.63
CA LEU A 25 11.98 -14.95 -1.73
C LEU A 25 11.66 -14.18 -3.02
N ARG A 26 11.62 -14.88 -4.16
CA ARG A 26 11.26 -14.30 -5.47
C ARG A 26 9.83 -13.73 -5.44
N MET A 27 8.88 -14.44 -4.82
CA MET A 27 7.50 -13.96 -4.67
C MET A 27 7.40 -12.73 -3.76
N LYS A 28 8.15 -12.67 -2.65
CA LYS A 28 8.23 -11.48 -1.79
C LYS A 28 8.77 -10.28 -2.57
N ALA A 29 9.85 -10.47 -3.31
CA ALA A 29 10.42 -9.42 -4.18
C ALA A 29 9.42 -8.95 -5.24
N CYS A 30 8.70 -9.87 -5.89
CA CYS A 30 7.66 -9.54 -6.86
C CYS A 30 6.53 -8.69 -6.24
N ARG A 31 6.07 -9.01 -5.02
CA ARG A 31 5.05 -8.20 -4.33
C ARG A 31 5.53 -6.78 -4.06
N LEU A 32 6.79 -6.62 -3.63
CA LEU A 32 7.38 -5.30 -3.40
C LEU A 32 7.49 -4.51 -4.71
N LYS A 33 7.98 -5.15 -5.79
CA LYS A 33 8.04 -4.53 -7.13
C LYS A 33 6.67 -4.04 -7.59
N ARG A 34 5.60 -4.79 -7.32
CA ARG A 34 4.23 -4.35 -7.65
C ARG A 34 3.80 -3.10 -6.87
N VAL A 35 4.21 -2.95 -5.61
CA VAL A 35 3.97 -1.72 -4.84
C VAL A 35 4.71 -0.54 -5.48
N ASP A 36 5.94 -0.74 -5.95
CA ASP A 36 6.71 0.29 -6.66
C ASP A 36 6.02 0.70 -7.98
N GLU A 37 5.47 -0.26 -8.72
CA GLU A 37 4.70 -0.02 -9.94
C GLU A 37 3.42 0.76 -9.66
N GLU A 38 2.68 0.37 -8.61
CA GLU A 38 1.52 1.12 -8.14
C GLU A 38 1.92 2.56 -7.79
N TYR A 39 2.97 2.76 -7.00
CA TYR A 39 3.47 4.09 -6.64
C TYR A 39 3.70 4.96 -7.87
N ARG A 40 4.35 4.44 -8.92
CA ARG A 40 4.58 5.17 -10.17
C ARG A 40 3.28 5.54 -10.89
N ILE A 41 2.31 4.62 -10.95
CA ILE A 41 0.99 4.88 -11.54
C ILE A 41 0.25 5.98 -10.78
N TYR A 42 0.26 5.91 -9.44
CA TYR A 42 -0.36 6.93 -8.60
C TYR A 42 0.36 8.27 -8.71
N LEU A 43 1.69 8.29 -8.80
CA LEU A 43 2.47 9.51 -9.02
C LEU A 43 2.13 10.15 -10.37
N GLN A 44 2.02 9.35 -11.43
CA GLN A 44 1.57 9.85 -12.72
C GLN A 44 0.14 10.41 -12.65
N ALA A 45 -0.77 9.70 -11.98
CA ALA A 45 -2.14 10.17 -11.77
C ALA A 45 -2.18 11.47 -10.95
N TRP A 46 -1.28 11.64 -9.97
CA TRP A 46 -1.14 12.84 -9.17
C TRP A 46 -0.71 14.04 -10.01
N VAL A 47 0.35 13.87 -10.82
CA VAL A 47 0.80 14.91 -11.75
C VAL A 47 -0.30 15.27 -12.75
N ASN A 48 -1.02 14.26 -13.28
CA ASN A 48 -2.14 14.49 -14.18
C ASN A 48 -3.35 15.14 -13.48
N ARG A 49 -3.50 14.97 -12.17
CA ARG A 49 -4.61 15.50 -11.37
C ARG A 49 -4.47 16.99 -11.10
N GLU A 50 -3.25 17.50 -10.91
CA GLU A 50 -2.99 18.95 -10.82
C GLU A 50 -3.52 19.70 -12.06
N VAL A 51 -3.71 19.01 -13.20
CA VAL A 51 -4.30 19.58 -14.41
C VAL A 51 -5.83 19.73 -14.33
N LYS A 52 -6.54 19.05 -13.41
CA LYS A 52 -8.02 18.91 -13.51
C LYS A 52 -8.85 18.94 -12.22
N ALA A 53 -8.31 18.71 -11.02
CA ALA A 53 -9.16 18.40 -9.86
C ALA A 53 -9.11 19.44 -8.74
N GLU A 54 -10.02 20.40 -8.81
CA GLU A 54 -10.31 21.32 -7.71
C GLU A 54 -11.73 21.05 -7.14
N ARG A 55 -11.90 20.99 -5.81
CA ARG A 55 -13.21 20.91 -5.15
C ARG A 55 -13.62 22.28 -4.65
N LYS A 56 -14.90 22.65 -4.82
CA LYS A 56 -15.43 23.93 -4.34
C LYS A 56 -15.32 24.02 -2.81
N LYS A 57 -14.58 25.03 -2.35
CA LYS A 57 -14.45 25.44 -0.95
C LYS A 57 -15.10 26.82 -0.79
N GLY A 58 -16.43 26.85 -0.76
CA GLY A 58 -17.21 28.09 -0.62
C GLY A 58 -17.39 28.89 -1.91
N LYS A 59 -17.82 30.16 -1.79
CA LYS A 59 -18.16 31.03 -2.93
C LYS A 59 -16.88 31.39 -3.71
N GLY A 60 -16.69 30.76 -4.88
CA GLY A 60 -15.64 31.12 -5.85
C GLY A 60 -14.23 30.64 -5.52
N ARG A 61 -14.03 29.78 -4.51
CA ARG A 61 -12.73 29.17 -4.23
C ARG A 61 -12.79 27.68 -4.42
N THR A 62 -11.72 27.12 -4.93
CA THR A 62 -11.57 25.70 -5.19
C THR A 62 -10.24 25.22 -4.59
N GLU A 63 -10.22 24.03 -3.98
CA GLU A 63 -9.02 23.45 -3.35
C GLU A 63 -8.89 21.97 -3.79
N PRO A 64 -7.67 21.48 -4.03
CA PRO A 64 -7.45 20.06 -4.28
C PRO A 64 -7.94 19.18 -3.11
N VAL A 65 -8.64 18.07 -3.42
CA VAL A 65 -9.13 17.05 -2.46
C VAL A 65 -8.03 16.53 -1.54
N TYR A 66 -6.93 16.10 -2.15
CA TYR A 66 -5.73 15.70 -1.45
C TYR A 66 -4.70 16.81 -1.61
N LYS A 67 -4.13 17.26 -0.50
CA LYS A 67 -3.12 18.34 -0.44
C LYS A 67 -1.69 17.83 -0.59
N ARG A 68 -1.46 16.56 -0.25
CA ARG A 68 -0.17 15.87 -0.30
C ARG A 68 -0.35 14.54 -1.02
N PHE A 69 0.69 14.11 -1.71
CA PHE A 69 0.70 12.82 -2.39
C PHE A 69 0.50 11.66 -1.41
N ASP A 70 1.13 11.73 -0.23
CA ASP A 70 1.01 10.69 0.81
C ASP A 70 -0.45 10.46 1.26
N SER A 71 -1.31 11.48 1.17
CA SER A 71 -2.75 11.36 1.46
C SER A 71 -3.53 10.70 0.32
N PHE A 72 -2.98 10.68 -0.88
CA PHE A 72 -3.53 10.02 -2.07
C PHE A 72 -3.05 8.58 -2.20
N PHE A 73 -1.78 8.32 -1.87
CA PHE A 73 -1.19 6.99 -1.85
C PHE A 73 -0.15 6.85 -0.73
N ASP A 74 -0.45 5.98 0.23
CA ASP A 74 0.42 5.67 1.36
C ASP A 74 1.33 4.47 1.00
N TYR A 75 2.54 4.78 0.56
CA TYR A 75 3.51 3.80 0.09
C TYR A 75 4.01 2.88 1.20
N GLU A 76 4.31 3.43 2.39
CA GLU A 76 4.80 2.66 3.53
C GLU A 76 3.76 1.64 4.00
N LYS A 77 2.50 2.08 4.10
CA LYS A 77 1.39 1.18 4.42
C LYS A 77 1.27 0.04 3.39
N ARG A 78 1.42 0.35 2.10
CA ARG A 78 1.37 -0.67 1.03
C ARG A 78 2.55 -1.63 1.08
N LEU A 79 3.74 -1.17 1.45
CA LEU A 79 4.89 -2.04 1.68
C LEU A 79 4.65 -2.99 2.86
N GLU A 80 4.06 -2.52 3.96
CA GLU A 80 3.71 -3.35 5.11
C GLU A 80 2.69 -4.43 4.74
N GLU A 81 1.65 -4.07 3.99
CA GLU A 81 0.66 -5.00 3.45
C GLU A 81 1.33 -6.05 2.54
N ALA A 82 2.22 -5.64 1.63
CA ALA A 82 2.94 -6.54 0.72
C ALA A 82 3.90 -7.50 1.43
N ARG A 83 4.48 -7.07 2.57
CA ARG A 83 5.31 -7.89 3.45
C ARG A 83 4.49 -8.94 4.23
N GLY A 84 3.16 -8.87 4.20
CA GLY A 84 2.27 -9.75 4.94
C GLY A 84 2.07 -9.33 6.40
N ASN A 85 2.53 -8.12 6.77
CA ASN A 85 2.35 -7.55 8.09
C ASN A 85 1.04 -6.75 8.18
N SER A 86 0.01 -7.16 7.44
CA SER A 86 -1.27 -6.46 7.45
C SER A 86 -1.87 -6.55 8.85
N VAL A 87 -1.62 -5.52 9.66
CA VAL A 87 -2.35 -5.29 10.89
C VAL A 87 -3.77 -4.99 10.44
N GLU A 88 -4.67 -5.96 10.62
CA GLU A 88 -6.11 -5.68 10.54
C GLU A 88 -6.43 -4.59 11.55
N LYS A 89 -6.43 -3.33 11.10
CA LYS A 89 -6.91 -2.22 11.91
C LYS A 89 -8.42 -2.41 12.02
N ARG A 90 -8.85 -3.04 13.12
CA ARG A 90 -10.27 -3.12 13.49
C ARG A 90 -10.82 -1.71 13.47
N PRO A 91 -12.00 -1.47 12.89
CA PRO A 91 -12.55 -0.12 12.80
C PRO A 91 -12.65 0.47 14.21
N VAL A 92 -12.18 1.71 14.38
CA VAL A 92 -12.21 2.45 15.67
C VAL A 92 -13.62 2.54 16.24
N SER A 93 -14.65 2.40 15.39
CA SER A 93 -16.05 2.32 15.82
C SER A 93 -16.38 1.10 16.67
N SER A 94 -15.64 0.00 16.53
CA SER A 94 -15.82 -1.22 17.31
C SER A 94 -15.28 -1.06 18.73
N THR A 95 -15.94 -1.67 19.73
CA THR A 95 -15.50 -1.64 21.13
C THR A 95 -14.05 -2.09 21.30
N ALA A 96 -13.61 -3.09 20.54
CA ALA A 96 -12.23 -3.54 20.52
C ALA A 96 -11.26 -2.51 19.91
N GLY A 97 -11.68 -1.80 18.86
CA GLY A 97 -10.88 -0.73 18.25
C GLY A 97 -10.59 0.42 19.22
N ARG A 98 -11.60 0.85 20.00
CA ARG A 98 -11.43 1.90 21.02
C ARG A 98 -10.47 1.48 22.14
N TYR A 99 -10.48 0.21 22.53
CA TYR A 99 -9.60 -0.30 23.57
C TYR A 99 -8.13 -0.35 23.10
N ILE A 100 -7.89 -0.77 21.86
CA ILE A 100 -6.54 -0.76 21.25
C ILE A 100 -6.01 0.68 21.19
N GLU A 101 -6.81 1.64 20.72
CA GLU A 101 -6.45 3.07 20.67
C GLU A 101 -6.11 3.63 22.07
N PHE A 102 -6.89 3.27 23.09
CA PHE A 102 -6.60 3.65 24.48
C PHE A 102 -5.24 3.11 24.97
N LEU A 103 -4.89 1.87 24.65
CA LEU A 103 -3.60 1.29 25.02
C LEU A 103 -2.42 1.96 24.29
N GLU A 104 -2.59 2.30 23.02
CA GLU A 104 -1.57 3.00 22.22
C GLU A 104 -1.30 4.41 22.77
N ARG A 105 -2.33 5.16 23.15
CA ARG A 105 -2.19 6.49 23.77
C ARG A 105 -1.47 6.45 25.12
N ARG A 106 -1.71 5.41 25.93
CA ARG A 106 -0.96 5.18 27.18
C ARG A 106 0.51 4.83 26.92
N LYS A 107 0.79 4.02 25.90
CA LYS A 107 2.16 3.65 25.52
C LYS A 107 2.96 4.85 25.00
N ASN A 108 2.29 5.76 24.31
CA ASN A 108 2.89 6.97 23.72
C ASN A 108 2.95 8.16 24.70
N GLY A 109 2.42 8.03 25.93
CA GLY A 109 2.47 9.08 26.96
C GLY A 109 1.53 10.27 26.70
N GLU A 110 0.46 10.07 25.92
CA GLU A 110 -0.52 11.11 25.55
C GLU A 110 -1.71 11.19 26.53
N LEU A 111 -1.60 10.50 27.68
CA LEU A 111 -2.61 10.35 28.73
C LEU A 111 -1.99 10.48 30.11
#